data_AF-J3EJ90-F1
#
_entry.id   AF-J3EJ90-F1
#
_cell.length_a   1.000
_cell.length_b   1.000
_cell.length_c   1.000
_cell.angle_alpha   90.00
_cell.angle_beta   90.00
_cell.angle_gamma   90.00
#
_symmetry.space_group_name_H-M   'P 1'
#
loop_
_entity.id
_entity.type
_entity.pdbx_description
1 polymer ?
#
loop_
_entity_poly.entity_id
_entity_poly.type
_entity_poly.pdbx_seq_one_letter_code
_entity_poly.pdbx_strand_id
1 'polypeptide(L)'
;MLFFTRLIVSLSALVLLSGCEQQDAPPLDQQLYIWQRQWTPAHDAALRDSRADFSTLRVLALQAFPQAGWHRARIDPGLLKRDGRPLIAVIRLDGQLKSLDQDEMTAQIQQVLSDWQGQGLTLTGVEIDHDAGNARLPAYRAFLAHLRGDLPSTLPLSITALPAWLDSPELPALLSTVDSSVLQVHAVSDPRRGLFDPTQARQWARRWSRVTTKPFYLALPAYGVALLPSAGGAPVVESEVPVGRSGERRELLADPLQLSTLAAELRADPPAHLAGLIWFRLPLAG
;
A
#
# COMPACT_ATOMS: atom_id res chain seq x y z
N MET A 1 -44.40 -14.79 -48.55
CA MET A 1 -43.07 -14.18 -48.32
C MET A 1 -43.05 -13.02 -47.30
N LEU A 2 -44.08 -12.85 -46.44
CA LEU A 2 -44.11 -11.76 -45.44
C LEU A 2 -43.96 -12.23 -43.97
N PHE A 3 -44.01 -13.54 -43.72
CA PHE A 3 -43.85 -14.11 -42.37
C PHE A 3 -42.40 -14.42 -42.00
N PHE A 4 -41.56 -14.83 -42.97
CA PHE A 4 -40.15 -15.15 -42.73
C PHE A 4 -39.29 -13.91 -42.44
N THR A 5 -39.65 -12.75 -42.99
CA THR A 5 -38.90 -11.49 -42.79
C THR A 5 -39.09 -10.88 -41.40
N ARG A 6 -40.25 -11.11 -40.76
CA ARG A 6 -40.51 -10.62 -39.39
C ARG A 6 -39.78 -11.44 -38.32
N LEU A 7 -39.62 -12.75 -38.53
CA LEU A 7 -38.93 -13.62 -37.57
C LEU A 7 -37.41 -13.33 -37.53
N ILE A 8 -36.82 -12.98 -38.68
CA ILE A 8 -35.39 -12.65 -38.77
C ILE A 8 -35.06 -11.32 -38.09
N VAL A 9 -35.93 -10.30 -38.21
CA VAL A 9 -35.72 -9.01 -37.52
C VAL A 9 -35.86 -9.15 -36.00
N SER A 10 -36.77 -10.00 -35.53
CA SER A 10 -36.94 -10.26 -34.08
C SER A 10 -35.79 -11.08 -33.47
N LEU A 11 -35.15 -11.98 -34.25
CA LEU A 11 -33.98 -12.73 -33.76
C LEU A 11 -32.71 -11.86 -33.70
N SER A 12 -32.54 -10.93 -34.64
CA SER A 12 -31.41 -9.99 -34.65
C SER A 12 -31.44 -8.97 -33.50
N ALA A 13 -32.64 -8.67 -32.96
CA ALA A 13 -32.79 -7.77 -31.81
C ALA A 13 -32.43 -8.43 -30.47
N LEU A 14 -32.55 -9.76 -30.33
CA LEU A 14 -32.16 -10.46 -29.10
C LEU A 14 -30.66 -10.71 -28.99
N VAL A 15 -29.92 -10.82 -30.10
CA VAL A 15 -28.46 -11.05 -30.08
C VAL A 15 -27.68 -9.79 -29.71
N LEU A 16 -28.26 -8.59 -29.89
CA LEU A 16 -27.63 -7.32 -29.52
C LEU A 16 -27.76 -6.97 -28.01
N LEU A 17 -28.50 -7.75 -27.23
CA LEU A 17 -28.70 -7.50 -25.79
C LEU A 17 -27.90 -8.44 -24.86
N SER A 18 -27.14 -9.38 -25.42
CA SER A 18 -26.28 -10.29 -24.65
C SER A 18 -24.81 -9.86 -24.57
N GLY A 19 -24.50 -8.63 -25.01
CA GLY A 19 -23.12 -8.11 -25.12
C GLY A 19 -22.64 -7.25 -23.95
N CYS A 20 -23.39 -7.15 -22.85
CA CYS A 20 -22.92 -6.51 -21.62
C CYS A 20 -22.63 -7.57 -20.56
N GLU A 21 -21.70 -8.48 -20.83
CA GLU A 21 -20.97 -9.11 -19.74
C GLU A 21 -20.11 -7.99 -19.16
N GLN A 22 -20.55 -7.42 -18.03
CA GLN A 22 -19.77 -6.47 -17.27
C GLN A 22 -18.48 -7.21 -16.92
N GLN A 23 -17.38 -6.90 -17.62
CA GLN A 23 -16.06 -7.36 -17.22
C GLN A 23 -15.85 -6.76 -15.83
N ASP A 24 -16.15 -7.54 -14.79
CA ASP A 24 -15.88 -7.17 -13.42
C ASP A 24 -14.40 -6.81 -13.38
N ALA A 25 -14.12 -5.54 -13.05
CA ALA A 25 -12.76 -5.09 -12.87
C ALA A 25 -12.09 -6.06 -11.87
N PRO A 26 -10.84 -6.51 -12.13
CA PRO A 26 -10.17 -7.41 -11.22
C PRO A 26 -10.19 -6.79 -9.82
N PRO A 27 -10.43 -7.61 -8.77
CA PRO A 27 -10.54 -7.08 -7.42
C PRO A 27 -9.26 -6.32 -7.07
N LEU A 28 -9.43 -5.15 -6.43
CA LEU A 28 -8.30 -4.39 -5.91
C LEU A 28 -7.50 -5.27 -4.97
N ASP A 29 -6.21 -5.45 -5.26
CA ASP A 29 -5.31 -6.24 -4.44
C ASP A 29 -5.31 -5.70 -3.00
N GLN A 30 -5.23 -6.59 -2.02
CA GLN A 30 -5.25 -6.23 -0.60
C GLN A 30 -3.91 -6.64 0.00
N GLN A 31 -3.16 -5.66 0.51
CA GLN A 31 -1.85 -5.88 1.11
C GLN A 31 -1.78 -5.28 2.51
N LEU A 32 -0.78 -5.69 3.29
CA LEU A 32 -0.68 -5.30 4.70
C LEU A 32 0.71 -4.80 5.07
N TYR A 33 0.78 -3.66 5.75
CA TYR A 33 2.02 -3.20 6.38
C TYR A 33 2.24 -3.84 7.74
N ILE A 34 3.45 -4.35 7.98
CA ILE A 34 3.95 -4.71 9.31
C ILE A 34 5.03 -3.71 9.69
N TRP A 35 4.66 -2.76 10.55
CA TRP A 35 5.50 -1.60 10.89
C TRP A 35 6.23 -1.74 12.24
N GLN A 36 6.03 -2.86 12.92
CA GLN A 36 6.62 -3.12 14.22
C GLN A 36 8.13 -3.37 14.05
N ARG A 37 8.94 -2.55 14.75
CA ARG A 37 10.40 -2.67 14.75
C ARG A 37 10.92 -3.88 15.53
N GLN A 38 10.11 -4.41 16.43
CA GLN A 38 10.44 -5.58 17.23
C GLN A 38 9.24 -6.52 17.22
N TRP A 39 9.45 -7.72 16.69
CA TRP A 39 8.42 -8.73 16.63
C TRP A 39 8.27 -9.43 17.99
N THR A 40 7.05 -9.83 18.26
CA THR A 40 6.61 -10.50 19.50
C THR A 40 5.79 -11.73 19.15
N PRO A 41 5.55 -12.67 20.09
CA PRO A 41 4.71 -13.84 19.83
C PRO A 41 3.31 -13.51 19.29
N ALA A 42 2.77 -12.32 19.59
CA ALA A 42 1.48 -11.85 19.07
C ALA A 42 1.42 -11.75 17.53
N HIS A 43 2.58 -11.66 16.85
CA HIS A 43 2.63 -11.62 15.39
C HIS A 43 2.19 -12.94 14.76
N ASP A 44 2.38 -14.08 15.43
CA ASP A 44 2.00 -15.39 14.88
C ASP A 44 0.48 -15.47 14.68
N ALA A 45 -0.29 -15.15 15.73
CA ALA A 45 -1.75 -15.09 15.65
C ALA A 45 -2.22 -14.07 14.61
N ALA A 46 -1.72 -12.84 14.67
CA ALA A 46 -2.14 -11.79 13.76
C ALA A 46 -1.83 -12.10 12.27
N LEU A 47 -0.70 -12.78 11.99
CA LEU A 47 -0.38 -13.22 10.63
C LEU A 47 -1.29 -14.34 10.14
N ARG A 48 -1.61 -15.32 11.00
CA ARG A 48 -2.55 -16.40 10.68
C ARG A 48 -3.95 -15.85 10.40
N ASP A 49 -4.43 -14.98 11.27
CA ASP A 49 -5.80 -14.44 11.20
C ASP A 49 -5.99 -13.55 9.96
N SER A 50 -4.93 -12.85 9.53
CA SER A 50 -4.94 -11.98 8.35
C SER A 50 -4.60 -12.67 7.03
N ARG A 51 -4.37 -13.99 7.04
CA ARG A 51 -3.82 -14.72 5.88
C ARG A 51 -4.77 -14.75 4.69
N ALA A 52 -6.06 -14.92 4.94
CA ALA A 52 -7.08 -15.02 3.88
C ALA A 52 -7.35 -13.68 3.20
N ASP A 53 -7.11 -12.57 3.91
CA ASP A 53 -7.52 -11.23 3.49
C ASP A 53 -6.43 -10.47 2.73
N PHE A 54 -5.15 -10.80 2.94
CA PHE A 54 -4.03 -10.07 2.31
C PHE A 54 -3.08 -10.97 1.56
N SER A 55 -2.84 -10.60 0.30
CA SER A 55 -1.97 -11.32 -0.63
C SER A 55 -0.48 -11.14 -0.31
N THR A 56 -0.08 -9.95 0.16
CA THR A 56 1.32 -9.53 0.26
C THR A 56 1.58 -8.82 1.59
N LEU A 57 2.75 -9.10 2.18
CA LEU A 57 3.21 -8.44 3.39
C LEU A 57 4.29 -7.41 3.05
N ARG A 58 4.07 -6.16 3.42
CA ARG A 58 5.05 -5.07 3.35
C ARG A 58 5.67 -4.87 4.73
N VAL A 59 6.90 -5.35 4.91
CA VAL A 59 7.51 -5.45 6.24
C VAL A 59 8.59 -4.40 6.38
N LEU A 60 8.52 -3.59 7.45
CA LEU A 60 9.61 -2.68 7.81
C LEU A 60 10.89 -3.51 8.01
N ALA A 61 11.88 -3.28 7.16
CA ALA A 61 13.13 -4.04 7.15
C ALA A 61 14.28 -3.22 7.74
N LEU A 62 14.34 -1.94 7.36
CA LEU A 62 15.44 -1.04 7.66
C LEU A 62 14.92 0.39 7.85
N GLN A 63 15.53 1.15 8.75
CA GLN A 63 15.24 2.56 8.94
C GLN A 63 16.53 3.37 9.10
N ALA A 64 16.65 4.49 8.38
CA ALA A 64 17.68 5.50 8.58
C ALA A 64 17.16 6.65 9.46
N PHE A 65 17.92 7.02 10.48
CA PHE A 65 17.66 8.15 11.37
C PHE A 65 18.77 9.21 11.23
N PRO A 66 18.45 10.52 11.26
CA PRO A 66 19.44 11.57 10.97
C PRO A 66 20.62 11.65 11.94
N GLN A 67 20.50 11.12 13.17
CA GLN A 67 21.55 11.13 14.18
C GLN A 67 21.91 9.74 14.71
N ALA A 68 21.00 8.77 14.58
CA ALA A 68 21.20 7.42 15.10
C ALA A 68 21.67 6.42 14.03
N GLY A 69 21.73 6.86 12.76
CA GLY A 69 22.14 6.02 11.65
C GLY A 69 21.10 4.95 11.33
N TRP A 70 21.58 3.77 10.93
CA TRP A 70 20.74 2.68 10.43
C TRP A 70 20.31 1.71 11.53
N HIS A 71 19.02 1.38 11.53
CA HIS A 71 18.44 0.39 12.43
C HIS A 71 17.65 -0.64 11.63
N ARG A 72 17.97 -1.91 11.85
CA ARG A 72 17.20 -3.03 11.31
C ARG A 72 16.02 -3.37 12.20
N ALA A 73 14.89 -3.71 11.59
CA ALA A 73 13.80 -4.31 12.34
C ALA A 73 14.18 -5.71 12.83
N ARG A 74 13.82 -6.03 14.07
CA ARG A 74 13.97 -7.37 14.66
C ARG A 74 12.74 -8.19 14.29
N ILE A 75 12.73 -8.69 13.05
CA ILE A 75 11.70 -9.59 12.51
C ILE A 75 11.87 -11.02 13.05
N ASP A 76 10.87 -11.88 12.87
CA ASP A 76 10.99 -13.34 13.01
C ASP A 76 11.00 -14.00 11.60
N PRO A 77 12.17 -14.34 11.06
CA PRO A 77 12.28 -14.96 9.74
C PRO A 77 11.64 -16.34 9.67
N GLY A 78 11.66 -17.09 10.78
CA GLY A 78 11.05 -18.42 10.85
C GLY A 78 9.54 -18.32 10.70
N LEU A 79 8.93 -17.33 11.36
CA LEU A 79 7.50 -17.04 11.21
C LEU A 79 7.15 -16.57 9.80
N LEU A 80 7.91 -15.64 9.22
CA LEU A 80 7.70 -15.18 7.84
C LEU A 80 7.83 -16.29 6.81
N LYS A 81 8.81 -17.20 6.99
CA LYS A 81 8.99 -18.37 6.12
C LYS A 81 7.83 -19.35 6.22
N ARG A 82 7.29 -19.58 7.43
CA ARG A 82 6.09 -20.42 7.64
C ARG A 82 4.85 -19.78 7.03
N ASP A 83 4.73 -18.46 7.11
CA ASP A 83 3.64 -17.72 6.46
C ASP A 83 3.76 -17.84 4.92
N GLY A 84 4.93 -17.58 4.35
CA GLY A 84 5.21 -17.86 2.94
C GLY A 84 4.53 -16.93 1.93
N ARG A 85 3.74 -15.93 2.37
CA ARG A 85 3.26 -14.86 1.47
C ARG A 85 4.44 -14.09 0.85
N PRO A 86 4.27 -13.55 -0.37
CA PRO A 86 5.19 -12.58 -0.94
C PRO A 86 5.51 -11.43 0.02
N LEU A 87 6.80 -11.08 0.10
CA LEU A 87 7.30 -10.03 0.97
C LEU A 87 7.86 -8.87 0.16
N ILE A 88 7.49 -7.66 0.55
CA ILE A 88 8.16 -6.43 0.13
C ILE A 88 8.92 -5.88 1.33
N ALA A 89 10.24 -5.72 1.19
CA ALA A 89 11.08 -5.11 2.20
C ALA A 89 10.92 -3.58 2.16
N VAL A 90 10.42 -2.98 3.23
CA VAL A 90 10.22 -1.53 3.33
C VAL A 90 11.42 -0.88 4.02
N ILE A 91 12.00 0.12 3.36
CA ILE A 91 13.16 0.89 3.82
C ILE A 91 12.68 2.29 4.16
N ARG A 92 12.63 2.62 5.45
CA ARG A 92 12.19 3.93 5.93
C ARG A 92 13.34 4.93 5.98
N LEU A 93 13.22 6.02 5.25
CA LEU A 93 14.15 7.13 5.23
C LEU A 93 13.48 8.34 5.91
N ASP A 94 13.97 8.73 7.07
CA ASP A 94 13.40 9.88 7.80
C ASP A 94 13.46 11.18 6.96
N GLY A 95 12.37 11.94 6.92
CA GLY A 95 12.28 13.19 6.15
C GLY A 95 13.28 14.25 6.61
N GLN A 96 13.87 14.13 7.80
CA GLN A 96 14.90 15.02 8.33
C GLN A 96 16.34 14.63 7.98
N LEU A 97 16.55 13.54 7.22
CA LEU A 97 17.89 13.18 6.73
C LEU A 97 18.46 14.33 5.90
N LYS A 98 19.66 14.81 6.24
CA LYS A 98 20.27 15.98 5.56
C LYS A 98 20.64 15.70 4.11
N SER A 99 21.09 14.49 3.82
CA SER A 99 21.51 14.02 2.51
C SER A 99 21.07 12.58 2.28
N LEU A 100 21.02 12.20 1.01
CA LEU A 100 20.89 10.80 0.59
C LEU A 100 22.26 10.39 0.04
N ASP A 101 23.13 9.83 0.90
CA ASP A 101 24.37 9.23 0.44
C ASP A 101 24.03 7.96 -0.35
N GLN A 102 24.13 8.05 -1.68
CA GLN A 102 23.56 7.04 -2.57
C GLN A 102 24.28 5.69 -2.44
N ASP A 103 25.60 5.72 -2.29
CA ASP A 103 26.42 4.50 -2.18
C ASP A 103 26.17 3.80 -0.85
N GLU A 104 26.17 4.56 0.27
CA GLU A 104 25.89 3.99 1.59
C GLU A 104 24.46 3.43 1.68
N MET A 105 23.47 4.19 1.19
CA MET A 105 22.07 3.77 1.19
C MET A 105 21.87 2.49 0.38
N THR A 106 22.43 2.45 -0.83
CA THR A 106 22.31 1.28 -1.71
C THR A 106 22.98 0.06 -1.08
N ALA A 107 24.17 0.20 -0.49
CA ALA A 107 24.85 -0.88 0.19
C ALA A 107 24.04 -1.44 1.38
N GLN A 108 23.44 -0.57 2.20
CA GLN A 108 22.60 -0.99 3.34
C GLN A 108 21.34 -1.72 2.88
N ILE A 109 20.70 -1.24 1.81
CA ILE A 109 19.53 -1.88 1.21
C ILE A 109 19.91 -3.25 0.67
N GLN A 110 20.95 -3.34 -0.16
CA GLN A 110 21.41 -4.61 -0.74
C GLN A 110 21.76 -5.63 0.35
N GLN A 111 22.42 -5.22 1.43
CA GLN A 111 22.73 -6.13 2.53
C GLN A 111 21.46 -6.69 3.17
N VAL A 112 20.44 -5.87 3.44
CA VAL A 112 19.18 -6.35 4.02
C VAL A 112 18.45 -7.32 3.07
N LEU A 113 18.42 -7.01 1.77
CA LEU A 113 17.78 -7.87 0.77
C LEU A 113 18.51 -9.22 0.65
N SER A 114 19.84 -9.21 0.61
CA SER A 114 20.68 -10.40 0.60
C SER A 114 20.47 -11.26 1.84
N ASP A 115 20.39 -10.65 3.02
CA ASP A 115 20.16 -11.37 4.28
C ASP A 115 18.78 -12.04 4.30
N TRP A 116 17.74 -11.37 3.80
CA TRP A 116 16.38 -11.93 3.72
C TRP A 116 16.31 -13.09 2.72
N GLN A 117 16.97 -12.96 1.57
CA GLN A 117 17.09 -14.04 0.59
C GLN A 117 17.87 -15.23 1.16
N GLY A 118 18.96 -14.99 1.88
CA GLY A 118 19.76 -16.02 2.55
C GLY A 118 18.99 -16.75 3.67
N GLN A 119 18.00 -16.10 4.28
CA GLN A 119 17.07 -16.72 5.23
C GLN A 119 15.96 -17.56 4.54
N GLY A 120 15.90 -17.52 3.21
CA GLY A 120 14.91 -18.22 2.40
C GLY A 120 13.52 -17.59 2.47
N LEU A 121 13.46 -16.27 2.67
CA LEU A 121 12.21 -15.51 2.62
C LEU A 121 11.77 -15.27 1.17
N THR A 122 10.46 -15.27 0.92
CA THR A 122 9.85 -15.00 -0.39
C THR A 122 9.88 -13.51 -0.72
N LEU A 123 11.07 -12.94 -0.90
CA LEU A 123 11.25 -11.53 -1.22
C LEU A 123 10.86 -11.26 -2.69
N THR A 124 9.84 -10.43 -2.90
CA THR A 124 9.26 -10.11 -4.22
C THR A 124 9.30 -8.62 -4.55
N GLY A 125 9.84 -7.77 -3.68
CA GLY A 125 10.03 -6.36 -3.97
C GLY A 125 10.73 -5.60 -2.86
N VAL A 126 11.07 -4.35 -3.16
CA VAL A 126 11.57 -3.38 -2.19
C VAL A 126 10.75 -2.10 -2.30
N GLU A 127 10.46 -1.48 -1.17
CA GLU A 127 9.77 -0.20 -1.08
C GLU A 127 10.66 0.81 -0.35
N ILE A 128 10.79 2.02 -0.89
CA ILE A 128 11.37 3.14 -0.16
C ILE A 128 10.25 4.00 0.41
N ASP A 129 10.18 4.06 1.74
CA ASP A 129 9.30 4.95 2.48
C ASP A 129 10.06 6.23 2.84
N HIS A 130 9.82 7.33 2.11
CA HIS A 130 10.53 8.58 2.32
C HIS A 130 9.58 9.78 2.32
N ASP A 131 9.43 10.42 3.48
CA ASP A 131 8.64 11.64 3.67
C ASP A 131 9.37 12.88 3.13
N ALA A 132 9.78 12.86 1.86
CA ALA A 132 10.45 14.00 1.22
C ALA A 132 9.52 15.20 1.08
N GLY A 133 10.02 16.38 1.46
CA GLY A 133 9.41 17.64 1.02
C GLY A 133 9.58 17.85 -0.49
N ASN A 134 8.66 18.60 -1.12
CA ASN A 134 8.64 18.84 -2.57
C ASN A 134 9.99 19.31 -3.16
N ALA A 135 10.71 20.18 -2.45
CA ALA A 135 12.02 20.69 -2.88
C ALA A 135 13.11 19.60 -2.98
N ARG A 136 12.89 18.43 -2.39
CA ARG A 136 13.84 17.31 -2.35
C ARG A 136 13.56 16.23 -3.40
N LEU A 137 12.45 16.32 -4.13
CA LEU A 137 12.11 15.30 -5.15
C LEU A 137 13.19 15.13 -6.24
N PRO A 138 13.93 16.17 -6.68
CA PRO A 138 15.03 15.96 -7.63
C PRO A 138 16.14 15.06 -7.07
N ALA A 139 16.56 15.30 -5.83
CA ALA A 139 17.58 14.47 -5.16
C ALA A 139 17.06 13.05 -4.90
N TYR A 140 15.78 12.93 -4.54
CA TYR A 140 15.15 11.63 -4.33
C TYR A 140 15.07 10.82 -5.64
N ARG A 141 14.70 11.46 -6.76
CA ARG A 141 14.71 10.84 -8.09
C ARG A 141 16.09 10.33 -8.48
N ALA A 142 17.14 11.12 -8.24
CA ALA A 142 18.52 10.71 -8.52
C ALA A 142 18.91 9.46 -7.72
N PHE A 143 18.60 9.44 -6.42
CA PHE A 143 18.79 8.27 -5.57
C PHE A 143 18.04 7.03 -6.07
N LEU A 144 16.75 7.17 -6.43
CA LEU A 144 15.96 6.04 -6.93
C LEU A 144 16.49 5.50 -8.25
N ALA A 145 16.95 6.36 -9.15
CA ALA A 145 17.55 5.94 -10.42
C ALA A 145 18.85 5.16 -10.21
N HIS A 146 19.70 5.61 -9.28
CA HIS A 146 20.91 4.90 -8.89
C HIS A 146 20.59 3.55 -8.25
N LEU A 147 19.71 3.52 -7.24
CA LEU A 147 19.27 2.29 -6.59
C LEU A 147 18.68 1.29 -7.60
N ARG A 148 17.86 1.76 -8.56
CA ARG A 148 17.27 0.89 -9.58
C ARG A 148 18.33 0.22 -10.46
N GLY A 149 19.44 0.90 -10.76
CA GLY A 149 20.56 0.36 -11.52
C GLY A 149 21.28 -0.79 -10.80
N ASP A 150 21.30 -0.76 -9.47
CA ASP A 150 22.02 -1.71 -8.63
C ASP A 150 21.14 -2.86 -8.10
N LEU A 151 19.82 -2.73 -8.20
CA LEU A 151 18.87 -3.78 -7.83
C LEU A 151 18.64 -4.76 -8.99
N PRO A 152 18.50 -6.08 -8.73
CA PRO A 152 18.13 -7.04 -9.76
C PRO A 152 16.87 -6.63 -10.52
N SER A 153 16.88 -6.74 -11.85
CA SER A 153 15.73 -6.34 -12.70
C SER A 153 14.44 -7.12 -12.39
N THR A 154 14.57 -8.30 -11.79
CA THR A 154 13.45 -9.15 -11.34
C THR A 154 12.85 -8.71 -10.01
N LEU A 155 13.46 -7.74 -9.31
CA LEU A 155 12.99 -7.25 -8.01
C LEU A 155 12.38 -5.84 -8.19
N PRO A 156 11.05 -5.71 -8.23
CA PRO A 156 10.36 -4.42 -8.34
C PRO A 156 10.73 -3.43 -7.24
N LEU A 157 10.89 -2.18 -7.62
CA LEU A 157 11.11 -1.03 -6.75
C LEU A 157 9.82 -0.21 -6.65
N SER A 158 9.37 0.04 -5.43
CA SER A 158 8.21 0.91 -5.16
C SER A 158 8.56 2.02 -4.18
N ILE A 159 7.72 3.04 -4.09
CA ILE A 159 7.87 4.12 -3.11
C ILE A 159 6.56 4.40 -2.41
N THR A 160 6.63 4.87 -1.17
CA THR A 160 5.53 5.65 -0.61
C THR A 160 5.54 7.06 -1.21
N ALA A 161 4.35 7.63 -1.31
CA ALA A 161 4.16 8.93 -1.92
C ALA A 161 3.15 9.78 -1.15
N LEU A 162 3.47 11.06 -1.01
CA LEU A 162 2.64 12.01 -0.29
C LEU A 162 1.68 12.74 -1.25
N PRO A 163 0.40 12.95 -0.86
CA PRO A 163 -0.52 13.76 -1.66
C PRO A 163 -0.02 15.19 -1.93
N ALA A 164 0.84 15.73 -1.05
CA ALA A 164 1.48 17.03 -1.22
C ALA A 164 2.36 17.14 -2.47
N TRP A 165 2.74 16.02 -3.09
CA TRP A 165 3.55 15.99 -4.31
C TRP A 165 2.73 16.21 -5.59
N LEU A 166 1.39 16.13 -5.52
CA LEU A 166 0.49 16.24 -6.69
C LEU A 166 0.65 17.53 -7.50
N ASP A 167 1.10 18.60 -6.86
CA ASP A 167 1.32 19.91 -7.50
C ASP A 167 2.79 20.15 -7.88
N SER A 168 3.67 19.16 -7.65
CA SER A 168 5.09 19.27 -7.98
C SER A 168 5.34 18.91 -9.45
N PRO A 169 6.06 19.75 -10.22
CA PRO A 169 6.44 19.42 -11.60
C PRO A 169 7.43 18.26 -11.68
N GLU A 170 8.08 17.89 -10.56
CA GLU A 170 9.02 16.78 -10.49
C GLU A 170 8.33 15.41 -10.39
N LEU A 171 7.05 15.38 -10.02
CA LEU A 171 6.32 14.13 -9.73
C LEU A 171 6.31 13.15 -10.91
N PRO A 172 6.01 13.54 -12.18
CA PRO A 172 6.01 12.60 -13.29
C PRO A 172 7.38 11.94 -13.51
N ALA A 173 8.45 12.72 -13.41
CA ALA A 173 9.82 12.23 -13.58
C ALA A 173 10.28 11.36 -12.41
N LEU A 174 9.75 11.58 -11.20
CA LEU A 174 9.98 10.70 -10.05
C LEU A 174 9.26 9.35 -10.24
N LEU A 175 7.99 9.35 -10.62
CA LEU A 175 7.21 8.12 -10.80
C LEU A 175 7.75 7.24 -11.93
N SER A 176 8.41 7.82 -12.93
CA SER A 176 9.01 7.05 -14.01
C SER A 176 10.20 6.18 -13.58
N THR A 177 10.84 6.43 -12.43
CA THR A 177 12.01 5.67 -11.96
C THR A 177 11.67 4.40 -11.18
N VAL A 178 10.40 4.19 -10.81
CA VAL A 178 9.96 3.11 -9.92
C VAL A 178 8.86 2.28 -10.55
N ASP A 179 8.72 1.01 -10.22
CA ASP A 179 7.75 0.10 -10.84
C ASP A 179 6.31 0.34 -10.35
N SER A 180 6.14 0.86 -9.14
CA SER A 180 4.84 1.27 -8.59
C SER A 180 4.97 2.30 -7.46
N SER A 181 3.86 2.91 -7.06
CA SER A 181 3.82 3.88 -5.95
C SER A 181 2.68 3.59 -4.97
N VAL A 182 2.87 3.92 -3.70
CA VAL A 182 1.85 3.83 -2.64
C VAL A 182 1.47 5.23 -2.17
N LEU A 183 0.30 5.71 -2.57
CA LEU A 183 -0.20 7.01 -2.16
C LEU A 183 -0.73 6.94 -0.72
N GLN A 184 -0.08 7.67 0.18
CA GLN A 184 -0.43 7.72 1.60
C GLN A 184 -1.57 8.71 1.85
N VAL A 185 -2.79 8.18 2.03
CA VAL A 185 -4.00 8.99 2.24
C VAL A 185 -4.44 9.05 3.71
N HIS A 186 -3.69 8.43 4.62
CA HIS A 186 -3.98 8.31 6.04
C HIS A 186 -3.26 9.34 6.92
N ALA A 187 -2.52 10.28 6.32
CA ALA A 187 -1.88 11.39 7.01
C ALA A 187 -2.70 12.66 6.80
N VAL A 188 -3.74 12.88 7.61
CA VAL A 188 -4.48 14.13 7.56
C VAL A 188 -3.63 15.24 8.18
N SER A 189 -3.31 16.25 7.37
CA SER A 189 -2.47 17.39 7.74
C SER A 189 -3.12 18.34 8.77
N ASP A 190 -4.36 18.08 9.18
CA ASP A 190 -5.14 18.90 10.11
C ASP A 190 -5.85 18.01 11.18
N PRO A 191 -5.43 18.05 12.45
CA PRO A 191 -6.06 17.30 13.54
C PRO A 191 -7.58 17.54 13.69
N ARG A 192 -8.09 18.67 13.17
CA ARG A 192 -9.52 19.03 13.21
C ARG A 192 -10.37 18.27 12.19
N ARG A 193 -9.74 17.68 11.17
CA ARG A 193 -10.41 16.90 10.10
C ARG A 193 -10.48 15.41 10.39
N GLY A 194 -10.06 14.97 11.57
CA GLY A 194 -9.97 13.55 11.92
C GLY A 194 -8.77 12.87 11.26
N LEU A 195 -8.62 11.56 11.50
CA LEU A 195 -7.49 10.78 10.99
C LEU A 195 -7.57 10.52 9.48
N PHE A 196 -8.76 10.60 8.89
CA PHE A 196 -9.03 10.19 7.52
C PHE A 196 -10.24 10.93 6.93
N ASP A 197 -10.15 11.31 5.65
CA ASP A 197 -11.27 11.87 4.87
C ASP A 197 -11.43 11.05 3.58
N PRO A 198 -12.50 10.25 3.43
CA PRO A 198 -12.69 9.39 2.26
C PRO A 198 -12.91 10.19 0.97
N THR A 199 -13.53 11.38 1.05
CA THR A 199 -13.77 12.24 -0.11
C THR A 199 -12.43 12.78 -0.62
N GLN A 200 -11.58 13.24 0.29
CA GLN A 200 -10.24 13.71 -0.04
C GLN A 200 -9.36 12.58 -0.58
N ALA A 201 -9.39 11.38 0.03
CA ALA A 201 -8.67 10.21 -0.45
C ALA A 201 -9.04 9.85 -1.90
N ARG A 202 -10.34 9.87 -2.25
CA ARG A 202 -10.82 9.63 -3.61
C ARG A 202 -10.37 10.70 -4.59
N GLN A 203 -10.42 11.97 -4.20
CA GLN A 203 -9.92 13.07 -5.03
C GLN A 203 -8.43 12.93 -5.31
N TRP A 204 -7.62 12.61 -4.30
CA TRP A 204 -6.20 12.35 -4.48
C TRP A 204 -5.94 11.16 -5.39
N ALA A 205 -6.64 10.04 -5.21
CA ALA A 205 -6.51 8.87 -6.09
C ALA A 205 -6.79 9.21 -7.57
N ARG A 206 -7.85 9.98 -7.85
CA ARG A 206 -8.19 10.42 -9.22
C ARG A 206 -7.18 11.41 -9.79
N ARG A 207 -6.61 12.28 -8.96
CA ARG A 207 -5.54 13.20 -9.39
C ARG A 207 -4.28 12.41 -9.70
N TRP A 208 -3.91 11.46 -8.83
CA TRP A 208 -2.73 10.60 -8.98
C TRP A 208 -2.81 9.77 -10.26
N SER A 209 -3.98 9.18 -10.55
CA SER A 209 -4.21 8.38 -11.76
C SER A 209 -4.06 9.16 -13.07
N ARG A 210 -4.11 10.50 -13.03
CA ARG A 210 -3.85 11.35 -14.22
C ARG A 210 -2.37 11.67 -14.41
N VAL A 211 -1.54 11.43 -13.39
CA VAL A 211 -0.11 11.74 -13.40
C VAL A 211 0.72 10.48 -13.62
N THR A 212 0.39 9.39 -12.92
CA THR A 212 1.10 8.11 -13.08
C THR A 212 0.67 7.38 -14.36
N THR A 213 1.64 6.75 -15.02
CA THR A 213 1.38 5.73 -16.06
C THR A 213 1.61 4.31 -15.53
N LYS A 214 2.04 4.18 -14.26
CA LYS A 214 2.40 2.92 -13.60
C LYS A 214 1.39 2.56 -12.51
N PRO A 215 1.28 1.27 -12.13
CA PRO A 215 0.42 0.84 -11.05
C PRO A 215 0.65 1.61 -9.76
N PHE A 216 -0.42 1.94 -9.06
CA PHE A 216 -0.34 2.52 -7.73
C PHE A 216 -1.33 1.90 -6.76
N TYR A 217 -1.04 2.07 -5.46
CA TYR A 217 -1.85 1.59 -4.36
C TYR A 217 -2.25 2.76 -3.45
N LEU A 218 -3.33 2.59 -2.69
CA LEU A 218 -3.68 3.52 -1.62
C LEU A 218 -3.37 2.92 -0.25
N ALA A 219 -2.59 3.63 0.57
CA ALA A 219 -2.37 3.24 1.96
C ALA A 219 -3.47 3.81 2.86
N LEU A 220 -4.33 2.93 3.37
CA LEU A 220 -5.45 3.22 4.27
C LEU A 220 -5.06 2.92 5.73
N PRO A 221 -5.65 3.63 6.72
CA PRO A 221 -5.44 3.29 8.12
C PRO A 221 -6.16 1.98 8.48
N ALA A 222 -5.52 1.15 9.32
CA ALA A 222 -6.07 -0.09 9.87
C ALA A 222 -6.50 0.03 11.34
N TYR A 223 -6.37 1.22 11.95
CA TYR A 223 -6.70 1.44 13.35
C TYR A 223 -8.19 1.19 13.61
N GLY A 224 -8.48 0.13 14.36
CA GLY A 224 -9.83 -0.31 14.68
C GLY A 224 -10.36 -1.47 13.85
N VAL A 225 -9.56 -2.12 12.97
CA VAL A 225 -10.03 -3.21 12.09
C VAL A 225 -9.66 -4.59 12.67
N ALA A 226 -10.61 -5.27 13.32
CA ALA A 226 -10.57 -6.73 13.46
C ALA A 226 -11.13 -7.37 12.19
N LEU A 227 -10.44 -8.36 11.62
CA LEU A 227 -10.85 -9.05 10.39
C LEU A 227 -11.79 -10.20 10.77
N LEU A 228 -13.09 -10.04 10.52
CA LEU A 228 -14.05 -11.15 10.60
C LEU A 228 -14.40 -11.64 9.18
N PRO A 229 -14.56 -12.97 8.98
CA PRO A 229 -14.93 -13.53 7.69
C PRO A 229 -16.33 -13.06 7.27
N SER A 230 -16.46 -12.58 6.03
CA SER A 230 -17.70 -12.05 5.46
C SER A 230 -18.07 -12.79 4.17
N ALA A 231 -19.35 -13.10 4.00
CA ALA A 231 -19.91 -13.81 2.86
C ALA A 231 -19.91 -13.00 1.53
N GLY A 232 -19.25 -11.84 1.47
CA GLY A 232 -19.28 -10.92 0.33
C GLY A 232 -18.00 -10.12 0.05
N GLY A 233 -16.83 -10.55 0.55
CA GLY A 233 -15.53 -9.99 0.12
C GLY A 233 -15.17 -8.60 0.68
N ALA A 234 -15.82 -8.14 1.74
CA ALA A 234 -15.37 -7.01 2.54
C ALA A 234 -15.44 -7.37 4.04
N PRO A 235 -14.32 -7.28 4.79
CA PRO A 235 -14.30 -7.61 6.21
C PRO A 235 -15.17 -6.64 7.04
N VAL A 236 -15.91 -7.18 8.01
CA VAL A 236 -16.73 -6.41 8.98
C VAL A 236 -15.93 -6.21 10.26
N VAL A 237 -16.08 -5.05 10.89
CA VAL A 237 -15.15 -4.51 11.88
C VAL A 237 -15.74 -4.41 13.28
N GLU A 238 -15.02 -4.96 14.28
CA GLU A 238 -15.33 -4.92 15.71
C GLU A 238 -14.20 -4.24 16.51
N SER A 239 -14.56 -3.53 17.60
CA SER A 239 -13.73 -2.57 18.33
C SER A 239 -13.37 -3.09 19.73
N GLU A 240 -12.07 -3.16 20.12
CA GLU A 240 -11.63 -3.21 21.54
C GLU A 240 -10.20 -2.63 21.74
N VAL A 241 -9.97 -1.53 22.49
CA VAL A 241 -9.64 -1.22 23.94
C VAL A 241 -8.14 -1.34 24.38
N PRO A 242 -7.66 -0.82 25.55
CA PRO A 242 -6.85 0.40 25.73
C PRO A 242 -5.40 0.19 26.22
N VAL A 243 -4.55 1.26 26.20
CA VAL A 243 -3.28 1.30 26.96
C VAL A 243 -3.20 2.55 27.85
N GLY A 244 -2.95 2.33 29.14
CA GLY A 244 -3.00 3.34 30.20
C GLY A 244 -1.83 4.31 30.21
N ARG A 245 -2.15 5.62 30.23
CA ARG A 245 -1.32 6.72 30.75
C ARG A 245 -2.23 7.90 31.07
N SER A 246 -1.98 8.54 32.21
CA SER A 246 -2.76 9.67 32.74
C SER A 246 -2.68 10.89 31.81
N GLY A 247 -3.79 11.15 31.12
CA GLY A 247 -4.03 12.29 30.24
C GLY A 247 -5.24 11.92 29.39
N GLU A 248 -6.21 12.83 29.22
CA GLU A 248 -7.40 12.57 28.41
C GLU A 248 -6.98 12.16 26.98
N ARG A 249 -7.01 10.86 26.72
CA ARG A 249 -6.53 10.23 25.50
C ARG A 249 -7.71 10.14 24.54
N ARG A 250 -7.73 11.00 23.52
CA ARG A 250 -8.60 10.82 22.34
C ARG A 250 -7.82 10.04 21.29
N GLU A 251 -8.01 8.72 21.26
CA GLU A 251 -7.60 7.93 20.09
C GLU A 251 -8.51 8.33 18.92
N LEU A 252 -7.95 8.91 17.86
CA LEU A 252 -8.68 9.18 16.62
C LEU A 252 -8.68 7.87 15.83
N LEU A 253 -9.82 7.18 15.81
CA LEU A 253 -10.04 5.99 14.99
C LEU A 253 -10.63 6.40 13.63
N ALA A 254 -10.22 5.73 12.56
CA ALA A 254 -10.91 5.86 11.28
C ALA A 254 -12.20 5.03 11.34
N ASP A 255 -13.32 5.61 10.87
CA ASP A 255 -14.62 4.93 10.88
C ASP A 255 -14.60 3.73 9.89
N PRO A 256 -14.85 2.50 10.37
CA PRO A 256 -14.88 1.31 9.52
C PRO A 256 -15.91 1.38 8.38
N LEU A 257 -17.05 2.06 8.61
CA LEU A 257 -18.07 2.22 7.57
C LEU A 257 -17.56 3.16 6.46
N GLN A 258 -16.79 4.21 6.82
CA GLN A 258 -16.17 5.10 5.83
C GLN A 258 -15.12 4.36 4.98
N LEU A 259 -14.31 3.51 5.61
CA LEU A 259 -13.28 2.73 4.91
C LEU A 259 -13.89 1.68 3.97
N SER A 260 -14.92 0.95 4.42
CA SER A 260 -15.63 -0.03 3.59
C SER A 260 -16.40 0.63 2.45
N THR A 261 -17.04 1.78 2.69
CA THR A 261 -17.72 2.56 1.65
C THR A 261 -16.72 3.03 0.60
N LEU A 262 -15.58 3.61 1.00
CA LEU A 262 -14.55 4.03 0.05
C LEU A 262 -14.01 2.85 -0.75
N ALA A 263 -13.74 1.71 -0.11
CA ALA A 263 -13.25 0.52 -0.79
C ALA A 263 -14.26 0.01 -1.84
N ALA A 264 -15.55 0.02 -1.52
CA ALA A 264 -16.62 -0.33 -2.45
C ALA A 264 -16.69 0.66 -3.63
N GLU A 265 -16.62 1.98 -3.36
CA GLU A 265 -16.61 3.00 -4.41
C GLU A 265 -15.41 2.88 -5.36
N LEU A 266 -14.21 2.64 -4.81
CA LEU A 266 -12.99 2.46 -5.62
C LEU A 266 -13.03 1.17 -6.45
N ARG A 267 -13.75 0.14 -6.01
CA ARG A 267 -13.97 -1.08 -6.81
C ARG A 267 -15.01 -0.87 -7.91
N ALA A 268 -16.07 -0.12 -7.61
CA ALA A 268 -17.14 0.16 -8.56
C ALA A 268 -16.70 1.08 -9.71
N ASP A 269 -15.81 2.04 -9.43
CA ASP A 269 -15.26 2.96 -10.42
C ASP A 269 -13.76 3.20 -10.14
N PRO A 270 -12.88 2.25 -10.51
CA PRO A 270 -11.47 2.33 -10.21
C PRO A 270 -10.78 3.46 -11.00
N PRO A 271 -10.02 4.36 -10.35
CA PRO A 271 -9.08 5.23 -11.04
C PRO A 271 -8.12 4.41 -11.91
N ALA A 272 -7.76 4.93 -13.10
CA ALA A 272 -6.80 4.26 -13.97
C ALA A 272 -5.50 3.94 -13.23
N HIS A 273 -4.94 2.75 -13.44
CA HIS A 273 -3.72 2.26 -12.77
C HIS A 273 -3.83 2.00 -11.26
N LEU A 274 -5.01 2.15 -10.63
CA LEU A 274 -5.18 1.71 -9.24
C LEU A 274 -5.14 0.18 -9.19
N ALA A 275 -4.13 -0.37 -8.52
CA ALA A 275 -3.89 -1.81 -8.43
C ALA A 275 -4.40 -2.42 -7.12
N GLY A 276 -4.44 -1.66 -6.02
CA GLY A 276 -4.83 -2.21 -4.75
C GLY A 276 -4.89 -1.22 -3.59
N LEU A 277 -5.27 -1.75 -2.43
CA LEU A 277 -5.31 -1.07 -1.14
C LEU A 277 -4.29 -1.73 -0.20
N ILE A 278 -3.62 -0.92 0.60
CA ILE A 278 -2.64 -1.37 1.58
C ILE A 278 -3.06 -0.87 2.96
N TRP A 279 -3.12 -1.76 3.93
CA TRP A 279 -3.63 -1.46 5.26
C TRP A 279 -2.48 -1.18 6.22
N PHE A 280 -2.48 0.00 6.85
CA PHE A 280 -1.46 0.45 7.78
C PHE A 280 -2.01 0.51 9.21
N ARG A 281 -1.64 -0.39 10.13
CA ARG A 281 -0.69 -1.52 10.05
C ARG A 281 -1.32 -2.76 10.71
N LEU A 282 -0.71 -3.93 10.54
CA LEU A 282 -1.11 -5.19 11.20
C LEU A 282 -1.40 -4.93 12.70
N PRO A 283 -2.67 -5.07 13.14
CA PRO A 283 -3.02 -4.96 14.55
C PRO A 283 -2.46 -6.16 15.31
N LEU A 284 -2.01 -5.94 16.53
CA LEU A 284 -1.53 -6.99 17.43
C LEU A 284 -2.38 -6.95 18.70
N ALA A 285 -2.73 -8.12 19.22
CA ALA A 285 -3.30 -8.23 20.56
C ALA A 285 -2.30 -7.70 21.60
N GLY A 286 -2.81 -6.90 22.53
CA GLY A 286 -2.07 -6.33 23.67
C GLY A 286 -2.04 -7.25 24.87
#